data_AF-A0A8J6Y933-F1
#
_entry.id   AF-A0A8J6Y933-F1
#
_cell.length_a   1.000
_cell.length_b   1.000
_cell.length_c   1.000
_cell.angle_alpha   90.00
_cell.angle_beta   90.00
_cell.angle_gamma   90.00
#
_symmetry.space_group_name_H-M   'P 1'
#
loop_
_entity.id
_entity.type
_entity.pdbx_description
1 polymer ?
#
loop_
_entity_poly.entity_id
_entity_poly.type
_entity_poly.pdbx_seq_one_letter_code
_entity_poly.pdbx_strand_id
1 'polypeptide(L)'
;FADKTSWGYRLVGRMDFLNAIGAIALKPRFAWQHDVSGVSPGPGGNFIEDRMALTVGVSAEYQNTWSADLSYTRYMGAGRHNLINDRDFVGANVKYSF
;
A
#
# COMPACT_ATOMS: atom_id res chain seq x y z
N PHE A 1 9.67 -24.42 -2.45
CA PHE A 1 9.29 -25.41 -1.43
C PHE A 1 8.57 -24.67 -0.32
N ALA A 2 7.63 -25.30 0.38
CA ALA A 2 6.83 -24.65 1.42
C ALA A 2 7.38 -24.99 2.82
N ASP A 3 7.29 -24.04 3.74
CA ASP A 3 7.77 -24.21 5.11
C ASP A 3 6.67 -24.68 6.06
N LYS A 4 7.08 -25.30 7.17
CA LYS A 4 6.15 -25.78 8.21
C LYS A 4 5.35 -24.64 8.84
N THR A 5 5.95 -23.45 8.94
CA THR A 5 5.36 -22.24 9.47
C THR A 5 5.73 -21.07 8.58
N SER A 6 4.78 -20.15 8.35
CA SER A 6 5.04 -18.89 7.67
C SER A 6 4.27 -17.77 8.36
N TRP A 7 4.86 -16.59 8.44
CA TRP A 7 4.24 -15.43 9.10
C TRP A 7 4.76 -14.10 8.57
N GLY A 8 3.99 -13.05 8.83
CA GLY A 8 4.34 -11.68 8.51
C GLY A 8 3.37 -10.71 9.16
N TYR A 9 3.56 -9.42 8.92
CA TYR A 9 2.70 -8.37 9.46
C TYR A 9 2.34 -7.34 8.40
N ARG A 10 1.26 -6.61 8.67
CA ARG A 10 0.73 -5.52 7.86
C ARG A 10 0.43 -4.34 8.77
N LEU A 11 0.88 -3.15 8.41
CA LEU A 11 0.62 -1.92 9.14
C LEU A 11 0.00 -0.91 8.19
N VAL A 12 -1.08 -0.26 8.62
CA VAL A 12 -1.74 0.78 7.84
C VAL A 12 -1.95 1.98 8.75
N GLY A 13 -1.60 3.16 8.24
CA GLY A 13 -1.81 4.41 8.94
C GLY A 13 -2.44 5.43 8.00
N ARG A 14 -3.31 6.26 8.56
CA ARG A 14 -3.93 7.39 7.87
C ARG A 14 -4.12 8.53 8.87
N MET A 15 -3.83 9.74 8.41
CA MET A 15 -4.06 10.96 9.15
C MET A 15 -5.07 11.80 8.38
N ASP A 16 -6.00 12.44 9.08
CA ASP A 16 -7.03 13.28 8.48
C ASP A 16 -6.87 14.73 8.95
N PHE A 17 -6.49 15.62 8.02
CA PHE A 17 -6.35 17.05 8.25
C PHE A 17 -7.50 17.78 7.56
N LEU A 18 -8.59 18.04 8.30
CA LEU A 18 -9.88 18.47 7.72
C LEU A 18 -9.86 19.87 7.09
N ASN A 19 -9.06 20.79 7.62
CA ASN A 19 -8.91 22.16 7.11
C ASN A 19 -7.43 22.49 6.88
N ALA A 20 -6.73 21.59 6.18
CA ALA A 20 -5.29 21.72 5.98
C ALA A 20 -4.95 22.95 5.12
N ILE A 21 -5.75 23.21 4.08
CA ILE A 21 -5.59 24.34 3.17
C ILE A 21 -6.98 24.92 2.87
N GLY A 22 -7.39 25.93 3.63
CA GLY A 22 -8.76 26.47 3.52
C GLY A 22 -9.80 25.36 3.74
N ALA A 23 -10.71 25.19 2.78
CA ALA A 23 -11.75 24.15 2.81
C ALA A 23 -11.30 22.79 2.23
N ILE A 24 -10.00 22.59 2.00
CA ILE A 24 -9.45 21.31 1.52
C ILE A 24 -9.02 20.46 2.71
N ALA A 25 -9.59 19.25 2.80
CA ALA A 25 -9.14 18.20 3.68
C ALA A 25 -8.02 17.39 3.01
N LEU A 26 -6.87 17.24 3.68
CA LEU A 26 -5.75 16.40 3.23
C LEU A 26 -5.66 15.14 4.08
N LYS A 27 -5.50 13.99 3.41
CA LYS A 27 -5.53 12.67 4.03
C LYS A 27 -4.32 11.84 3.60
N PRO A 28 -3.11 12.12 4.12
CA PRO A 28 -1.95 11.28 3.86
C PRO A 28 -2.11 9.90 4.52
N ARG A 29 -1.66 8.87 3.81
CA ARG A 29 -1.78 7.46 4.20
C ARG A 29 -0.53 6.67 3.83
N PHE A 30 -0.28 5.61 4.59
CA PHE A 30 0.71 4.60 4.24
C PHE A 30 0.20 3.19 4.56
N ALA A 31 0.71 2.21 3.85
CA ALA A 31 0.53 0.79 4.13
C ALA A 31 1.87 0.08 3.96
N TRP A 32 2.29 -0.67 4.98
CA TRP A 32 3.50 -1.46 4.99
C TRP A 32 3.18 -2.93 5.14
N GLN A 33 3.87 -3.75 4.37
CA GLN A 33 3.76 -5.20 4.36
C GLN A 33 5.14 -5.81 4.45
N HIS A 34 5.30 -6.80 5.33
CA HIS A 34 6.49 -7.64 5.40
C HIS A 34 6.11 -9.09 5.70
N ASP A 35 6.50 -9.99 4.80
CA ASP A 35 6.44 -11.45 4.96
C ASP A 35 7.76 -11.89 5.61
N VAL A 36 7.75 -12.02 6.94
CA VAL A 36 8.99 -12.05 7.73
C VAL A 36 9.72 -13.37 7.61
N SER A 37 9.01 -14.50 7.63
CA SER A 37 9.66 -15.80 7.48
C SER A 37 8.70 -16.87 6.95
N GLY A 38 9.28 -17.81 6.20
CA GLY A 38 8.61 -18.97 5.63
C GLY A 38 7.80 -18.68 4.36
N VAL A 39 7.74 -19.69 3.50
CA VAL A 39 6.97 -19.68 2.25
C VAL A 39 5.73 -20.54 2.40
N SER A 40 4.55 -19.97 2.12
CA SER A 40 3.29 -20.71 2.12
C SER A 40 3.19 -21.68 0.92
N PRO A 41 2.50 -22.82 1.06
CA PRO A 41 2.26 -23.74 -0.06
C PRO A 41 1.43 -23.09 -1.18
N GLY A 42 1.84 -23.30 -2.44
CA GLY A 42 1.13 -22.80 -3.61
C GLY A 42 -0.12 -23.64 -3.96
N PRO A 43 -0.99 -23.16 -4.89
CA PRO A 43 -0.92 -21.92 -5.67
C PRO A 43 -1.56 -20.67 -4.99
N GLY A 44 -2.06 -20.80 -3.75
CA GLY A 44 -2.74 -19.72 -3.01
C GLY A 44 -1.99 -19.24 -1.76
N GLY A 45 -0.68 -19.50 -1.68
CA GLY A 45 0.14 -19.16 -0.53
C GLY A 45 0.27 -17.64 -0.33
N ASN A 46 0.06 -17.18 0.91
CA ASN A 46 0.07 -15.75 1.23
C ASN A 46 1.46 -15.18 1.51
N PHE A 47 2.42 -16.00 1.98
CA PHE A 47 3.75 -15.54 2.38
C PHE A 47 4.84 -16.00 1.41
N ILE A 48 5.70 -15.06 1.04
CA ILE A 48 7.00 -15.31 0.42
C ILE A 48 8.04 -14.66 1.33
N GLU A 49 8.92 -15.46 1.93
CA GLU A 49 9.92 -14.99 2.88
C GLU A 49 10.73 -13.79 2.36
N ASP A 50 10.91 -12.78 3.22
CA ASP A 50 11.54 -11.48 2.98
C ASP A 50 10.80 -10.55 1.99
N ARG A 51 9.60 -10.90 1.52
CA ARG A 51 8.85 -10.02 0.61
C ARG A 51 8.26 -8.84 1.36
N MET A 52 8.50 -7.64 0.82
CA MET A 52 8.05 -6.38 1.40
C MET A 52 7.31 -5.52 0.37
N ALA A 53 6.37 -4.73 0.85
CA ALA A 53 5.71 -3.70 0.04
C ALA A 53 5.40 -2.46 0.89
N LEU A 54 5.67 -1.28 0.32
CA LEU A 54 5.33 0.01 0.91
C LEU A 54 4.41 0.76 -0.05
N THR A 55 3.22 1.13 0.41
CA THR A 55 2.38 2.11 -0.28
C THR A 55 2.34 3.39 0.51
N VAL A 56 2.53 4.51 -0.15
CA VAL A 56 2.27 5.85 0.39
C VAL A 56 1.28 6.56 -0.52
N GLY A 57 0.46 7.44 0.03
CA GLY A 57 -0.46 8.22 -0.77
C GLY A 57 -1.01 9.41 -0.02
N VAL A 58 -1.63 10.30 -0.76
CA VAL A 58 -2.33 11.47 -0.23
C VAL A 58 -3.61 11.66 -1.02
N SER A 59 -4.71 11.84 -0.29
CA SER A 59 -5.98 12.25 -0.87
C SER A 59 -6.29 13.69 -0.46
N ALA A 60 -6.84 14.47 -1.38
CA ALA A 60 -7.36 15.81 -1.15
C ALA A 60 -8.87 15.81 -1.43
N GLU A 61 -9.64 16.43 -0.56
CA GLU A 61 -11.09 16.55 -0.70
C GLU A 61 -11.53 17.98 -0.45
N TYR A 62 -12.28 18.55 -1.40
CA TYR A 62 -12.82 19.90 -1.32
C TYR A 62 -14.34 19.84 -1.24
N GLN A 63 -14.88 20.20 -0.07
CA GLN A 63 -16.31 20.28 0.24
C GLN A 63 -17.14 19.06 -0.18
N ASN A 64 -16.56 17.86 -0.16
CA ASN A 64 -17.16 16.60 -0.64
C ASN A 64 -17.63 16.62 -2.11
N THR A 65 -17.30 17.68 -2.87
CA THR A 65 -17.66 17.85 -4.27
C THR A 65 -16.53 17.37 -5.18
N TRP A 66 -15.30 17.74 -4.85
CA TRP A 66 -14.11 17.33 -5.58
C TRP A 66 -13.23 16.47 -4.69
N SER A 67 -12.74 15.35 -5.22
CA SER A 67 -11.68 14.58 -4.59
C SER A 67 -10.60 14.21 -5.58
N ALA A 68 -9.35 14.24 -5.13
CA ALA A 68 -8.20 13.77 -5.87
C ALA A 68 -7.36 12.86 -4.97
N ASP A 69 -6.77 11.81 -5.51
CA ASP A 69 -5.85 10.95 -4.77
C ASP A 69 -4.67 10.57 -5.65
N LEU A 70 -3.49 10.58 -5.03
CA LEU A 70 -2.23 10.16 -5.62
C LEU A 70 -1.59 9.14 -4.68
N SER A 71 -1.09 8.05 -5.24
CA SER A 71 -0.39 7.01 -4.47
C SER A 71 0.75 6.39 -5.25
N TYR A 72 1.72 5.90 -4.51
CA TYR A 72 2.88 5.19 -5.00
C TYR A 72 3.09 3.93 -4.15
N THR A 73 3.31 2.80 -4.82
CA THR A 73 3.59 1.52 -4.21
C THR A 73 4.94 1.03 -4.69
N ARG A 74 5.81 0.70 -3.74
CA ARG A 74 7.12 0.09 -3.96
C ARG A 74 7.12 -1.38 -3.52
N TYR A 75 7.59 -2.27 -4.37
CA TYR A 75 7.75 -3.70 -4.05
C TYR A 75 9.22 -4.05 -3.91
N MET A 76 9.59 -4.73 -2.82
CA MET A 76 10.99 -5.00 -2.49
C MET A 76 11.17 -6.36 -1.81
N GLY A 77 12.42 -6.83 -1.70
CA GLY A 77 12.78 -8.05 -0.97
C GLY A 77 12.43 -9.36 -1.71
N ALA A 78 12.72 -10.50 -1.07
CA ALA A 78 12.49 -11.86 -1.59
C ALA A 78 13.18 -12.22 -2.93
N GLY A 79 14.08 -11.37 -3.44
CA GLY A 79 14.94 -11.64 -4.60
C GLY A 79 14.18 -12.21 -5.81
N ARG A 80 14.65 -13.35 -6.33
CA ARG A 80 14.04 -14.04 -7.48
C ARG A 80 12.65 -14.63 -7.20
N HIS A 81 12.27 -14.77 -5.93
CA HIS A 81 10.98 -15.34 -5.54
C HIS A 81 9.86 -14.29 -5.52
N ASN A 82 10.19 -13.00 -5.50
CA ASN A 82 9.23 -11.93 -5.67
C ASN A 82 9.16 -11.48 -7.14
N LEU A 83 8.19 -12.04 -7.87
CA LEU A 83 8.01 -11.78 -9.31
C LEU A 83 7.58 -10.34 -9.64
N ILE A 84 7.14 -9.59 -8.63
CA ILE A 84 6.79 -8.17 -8.74
C ILE A 84 7.84 -7.28 -8.06
N ASN A 85 8.96 -7.83 -7.60
CA ASN A 85 10.08 -7.04 -7.12
C ASN A 85 10.50 -6.04 -8.21
N ASP A 86 10.78 -4.80 -7.81
CA ASP A 86 11.16 -3.71 -8.72
C ASP A 86 10.05 -3.30 -9.73
N ARG A 87 8.81 -3.75 -9.54
CA ARG A 87 7.64 -3.35 -10.35
C ARG A 87 6.77 -2.34 -9.63
N ASP A 88 7.37 -1.19 -9.34
CA ASP A 88 6.69 -0.12 -8.63
C ASP A 88 5.49 0.43 -9.41
N PHE A 89 4.48 0.92 -8.70
CA PHE A 89 3.20 1.37 -9.25
C PHE A 89 2.87 2.79 -8.77
N VAL A 90 2.43 3.65 -9.69
CA VAL A 90 1.86 4.97 -9.38
C VAL A 90 0.41 4.98 -9.81
N GLY A 91 -0.48 5.42 -8.93
CA GLY A 91 -1.91 5.54 -9.20
C GLY A 91 -2.41 6.95 -8.87
N ALA A 92 -3.21 7.51 -9.77
CA ALA A 92 -3.88 8.80 -9.56
C ALA A 92 -5.34 8.72 -9.96
N ASN A 93 -6.22 9.44 -9.24
CA ASN A 93 -7.62 9.59 -9.63
C ASN A 93 -8.17 10.96 -9.22
N VAL A 94 -9.20 11.41 -9.95
CA VAL A 94 -9.97 12.61 -9.65
C VAL A 94 -11.45 12.25 -9.78
N LYS A 95 -12.28 12.72 -8.85
CA LYS A 95 -13.73 12.50 -8.82
C LYS A 95 -14.44 13.81 -8.57
N TYR A 96 -15.61 13.95 -9.21
CA TYR A 96 -16.54 15.05 -9.03
C TYR A 96 -17.92 14.48 -8.71
N SER A 97 -18.60 15.04 -7.70
CA SER A 97 -19.98 14.71 -7.32
C SER A 97 -20.87 15.92 -7.51
N PHE A 98 -22.02 15.73 -8.17
CA PHE A 98 -23.05 16.75 -8.42
C PHE A 98 -24.32 16.48 -7.61
#